data_AF-A0A8H8RD89-F1
#
_entry.id   AF-A0A8H8RD89-F1
#
_cell.length_a   1.000
_cell.length_b   1.000
_cell.length_c   1.000
_cell.angle_alpha   90.00
_cell.angle_beta   90.00
_cell.angle_gamma   90.00
#
_symmetry.space_group_name_H-M   'P 1'
#
loop_
_entity.id
_entity.type
_entity.pdbx_description
1 polymer ?
#
loop_
_entity_poly.entity_id
_entity_poly.type
_entity_poly.pdbx_seq_one_letter_code
_entity_poly.pdbx_strand_id
1 'polypeptide(L)'
;MSAATAINARLSEACKSLEVPGVVAVANAGGRYAEAFGVSSLKQGETHNSLTLDSTFYLASATKLLTAISALQCVERGQLNLDEDVTRWLPELKDLEILTGFDDKGKPIMVKAVNKITLRCVALVYFLTKHHS
;
A
#
# COMPACT_ATOMS: atom_id res chain seq x y z
N MET A 1 3.93 -33.76 -6.75
CA MET A 1 3.40 -32.76 -5.80
C MET A 1 2.68 -31.69 -6.59
N SER A 2 1.49 -31.24 -6.15
CA SER A 2 0.81 -30.11 -6.79
C SER A 2 1.46 -28.79 -6.38
N ALA A 3 1.26 -27.73 -7.17
CA ALA A 3 1.77 -26.39 -6.85
C ALA A 3 1.25 -25.90 -5.49
N ALA A 4 -0.02 -26.16 -5.16
CA ALA A 4 -0.62 -25.80 -3.89
C ALA A 4 0.07 -26.51 -2.70
N THR A 5 0.37 -27.81 -2.82
CA THR A 5 1.08 -28.55 -1.75
C THR A 5 2.47 -27.98 -1.50
N ALA A 6 3.20 -27.60 -2.55
CA ALA A 6 4.53 -27.00 -2.42
C ALA A 6 4.48 -25.62 -1.75
N ILE A 7 3.49 -24.79 -2.10
CA ILE A 7 3.28 -23.47 -1.48
C ILE A 7 2.94 -23.64 0.02
N ASN A 8 1.99 -24.53 0.35
CA ASN A 8 1.59 -24.79 1.74
C ASN A 8 2.79 -25.24 2.58
N ALA A 9 3.61 -26.14 2.05
CA ALA A 9 4.79 -26.63 2.75
C ALA A 9 5.77 -25.49 3.05
N ARG A 10 6.07 -24.61 2.09
CA ARG A 10 7.00 -23.50 2.30
C ARG A 10 6.45 -22.45 3.27
N LEU A 11 5.17 -22.08 3.14
CA LEU A 11 4.54 -21.11 4.03
C LEU A 11 4.45 -21.63 5.47
N SER A 12 4.07 -22.90 5.64
CA SER A 12 4.04 -23.55 6.95
C SER A 12 5.43 -23.61 7.58
N GLU A 13 6.46 -23.93 6.80
CA GLU A 13 7.84 -23.99 7.29
C GLU A 13 8.35 -22.61 7.75
N ALA A 14 8.10 -21.55 6.97
CA ALA A 14 8.49 -20.19 7.35
C ALA A 14 7.85 -19.73 8.67
N CYS A 15 6.63 -20.18 8.97
CA CYS A 15 6.00 -19.94 10.26
C CYS A 15 6.64 -20.76 11.39
N LYS A 16 6.97 -22.04 11.14
CA LYS A 16 7.60 -22.92 12.14
C LYS A 16 9.01 -22.48 12.49
N SER A 17 9.77 -22.01 11.51
CA SER A 17 11.13 -21.49 11.67
C SER A 17 11.15 -20.06 12.25
N LEU A 18 9.98 -19.45 12.49
CA LEU A 18 9.83 -18.07 12.97
C LEU A 18 10.45 -17.01 12.05
N GLU A 19 10.61 -17.31 10.75
CA GLU A 19 10.91 -16.30 9.73
C GLU A 19 9.80 -15.23 9.66
N VAL A 20 8.55 -15.68 9.82
CA VAL A 20 7.37 -14.83 9.99
C VAL A 20 6.44 -15.43 11.04
N PRO A 21 5.70 -14.62 11.82
CA PRO A 21 4.76 -15.14 12.83
C PRO A 21 3.56 -15.89 12.23
N GLY A 22 3.09 -15.43 11.08
CA GLY A 22 1.93 -15.99 10.38
C GLY A 22 1.75 -15.38 9.00
N VAL A 23 1.03 -16.10 8.14
CA VAL A 23 0.77 -15.70 6.76
C VAL A 23 -0.61 -16.14 6.31
N VAL A 24 -1.31 -15.27 5.57
CA VAL A 24 -2.51 -15.60 4.79
C VAL A 24 -2.16 -15.43 3.32
N ALA A 25 -2.43 -16.45 2.51
CA ALA A 25 -2.19 -16.42 1.08
C ALA A 25 -3.47 -16.74 0.33
N VAL A 26 -3.85 -15.87 -0.60
CA VAL A 26 -5.06 -15.99 -1.41
C VAL A 26 -4.70 -15.82 -2.88
N ALA A 27 -5.22 -16.69 -3.74
CA ALA A 27 -5.09 -16.59 -5.18
C ALA A 27 -6.37 -17.06 -5.88
N ASN A 28 -6.69 -16.45 -7.02
CA ASN A 28 -7.80 -16.85 -7.87
C ASN A 28 -7.38 -16.77 -9.33
N ALA A 29 -7.04 -17.91 -9.92
CA ALA A 29 -6.61 -18.02 -11.32
C ALA A 29 -7.20 -19.29 -11.95
N GLY A 30 -8.51 -19.29 -12.20
CA GLY A 30 -9.26 -20.47 -12.65
C GLY A 30 -9.65 -21.45 -11.54
N GLY A 31 -9.33 -21.10 -10.28
CA GLY A 31 -9.68 -21.83 -9.06
C GLY A 31 -9.26 -21.02 -7.84
N ARG A 32 -9.98 -21.16 -6.72
CA ARG A 32 -9.70 -20.43 -5.47
C ARG A 32 -8.69 -21.20 -4.61
N TYR A 33 -7.61 -20.54 -4.26
CA TYR A 33 -6.66 -20.95 -3.22
C TYR A 33 -6.74 -19.93 -2.08
N ALA A 34 -6.90 -20.40 -0.84
CA ALA A 34 -6.94 -19.54 0.35
C ALA A 34 -6.49 -20.36 1.56
N GLU A 35 -5.33 -20.03 2.11
CA GLU A 35 -4.74 -20.75 3.24
C GLU A 35 -4.16 -19.77 4.26
N ALA A 36 -4.18 -20.16 5.53
CA ALA A 36 -3.63 -19.40 6.66
C ALA A 36 -2.71 -20.29 7.49
N PHE A 37 -1.55 -19.76 7.90
CA PHE A 37 -0.57 -20.47 8.71
C PHE A 37 -0.05 -19.57 9.84
N GLY A 38 0.36 -20.19 10.95
CA GLY A 38 0.99 -19.52 12.08
C GLY A 38 0.00 -18.82 13.01
N VAL A 39 0.46 -17.78 13.69
CA VAL A 39 -0.26 -17.07 14.75
C VAL A 39 -0.35 -15.57 14.45
N SER A 40 -1.36 -14.91 15.00
CA SER A 40 -1.61 -13.48 14.77
C SER A 40 -0.78 -12.54 15.66
N SER A 41 -0.16 -13.04 16.72
CA SER A 41 0.67 -12.26 17.65
C SER A 41 1.78 -13.12 18.23
N LEU A 42 2.95 -12.51 18.46
CA LEU A 42 4.06 -13.10 19.25
C LEU A 42 4.20 -12.44 20.63
N LYS A 43 3.25 -11.59 21.02
CA LYS A 43 3.33 -10.83 22.27
C LYS A 43 3.25 -11.77 23.47
N GLN A 44 4.25 -11.67 24.35
CA GLN A 44 4.29 -12.47 25.57
C GLN A 44 3.09 -12.16 26.47
N GLY A 45 2.48 -13.21 27.03
CA GLY A 45 1.34 -13.09 27.94
C GLY A 45 -0.03 -12.96 27.25
N GLU A 46 -0.09 -12.96 25.92
CA GLU A 46 -1.34 -13.08 25.16
C GLU A 46 -1.55 -14.52 24.69
N THR A 47 -2.80 -14.94 24.59
CA THR A 47 -3.14 -16.19 23.89
C THR A 47 -2.75 -16.01 22.43
N HIS A 48 -1.80 -16.82 21.95
CA HIS A 48 -1.41 -16.84 20.55
C HIS A 48 -2.55 -17.42 19.71
N ASN A 49 -3.45 -16.55 19.25
CA ASN A 49 -4.56 -16.97 18.40
C ASN A 49 -4.00 -17.44 17.05
N SER A 50 -4.48 -18.58 16.57
CA SER A 50 -4.16 -19.06 15.24
C SER A 50 -4.60 -18.03 14.21
N LEU A 51 -3.77 -17.78 13.21
CA LEU A 51 -4.13 -16.91 12.11
C LEU A 51 -5.20 -17.59 11.24
N THR A 52 -6.25 -16.86 10.93
CA THR A 52 -7.37 -17.34 10.10
C THR A 52 -7.54 -16.48 8.86
N LEU A 53 -8.32 -16.96 7.88
CA LEU A 53 -8.65 -16.18 6.68
C LEU A 53 -9.43 -14.89 7.00
N ASP A 54 -10.12 -14.83 8.14
CA ASP A 54 -10.93 -13.70 8.59
C ASP A 54 -10.20 -12.81 9.61
N SER A 55 -8.91 -13.06 9.85
CA SER A 55 -8.12 -12.23 10.76
C SER A 55 -7.97 -10.80 10.23
N THR A 56 -8.00 -9.83 11.13
CA THR A 56 -7.82 -8.42 10.77
C THR A 56 -6.35 -8.10 10.56
N PHE A 57 -6.03 -7.46 9.43
CA PHE A 57 -4.67 -7.04 9.10
C PHE A 57 -4.56 -5.52 8.98
N TYR A 58 -3.39 -4.99 9.32
CA TYR A 58 -3.01 -3.64 8.95
C TYR A 58 -2.53 -3.61 7.50
N LEU A 59 -3.35 -3.05 6.60
CA LEU A 59 -3.07 -3.04 5.16
C LEU A 59 -1.91 -2.12 4.73
N ALA A 60 -1.51 -1.17 5.57
CA ALA A 60 -0.49 -0.18 5.27
C ALA A 60 -0.69 0.43 3.86
N SER A 61 0.27 0.26 2.94
CA SER A 61 0.17 0.82 1.58
C SER A 61 -0.82 0.12 0.66
N ALA A 62 -1.31 -1.08 0.98
CA ALA A 62 -2.37 -1.72 0.20
C ALA A 62 -3.67 -0.90 0.21
N THR A 63 -3.87 -0.04 1.21
CA THR A 63 -4.98 0.93 1.27
C THR A 63 -5.00 1.89 0.07
N LYS A 64 -3.86 2.15 -0.58
CA LYS A 64 -3.78 3.01 -1.77
C LYS A 64 -4.65 2.51 -2.91
N LEU A 65 -4.79 1.19 -3.07
CA LEU A 65 -5.68 0.61 -4.07
C LEU A 65 -7.14 0.99 -3.80
N LEU A 66 -7.57 0.89 -2.54
CA LEU A 66 -8.93 1.27 -2.14
C LEU A 66 -9.17 2.77 -2.35
N THR A 67 -8.22 3.62 -1.97
CA THR A 67 -8.30 5.07 -2.22
C THR A 67 -8.40 5.39 -3.71
N ALA A 68 -7.62 4.74 -4.57
CA ALA A 68 -7.65 4.94 -6.00
C ALA A 68 -9.01 4.54 -6.61
N ILE A 69 -9.57 3.39 -6.19
CA ILE A 69 -10.91 2.95 -6.62
C ILE A 69 -11.96 3.99 -6.22
N SER A 70 -11.96 4.46 -4.97
CA SER A 70 -12.90 5.48 -4.50
C SER A 70 -12.80 6.78 -5.30
N ALA A 71 -11.58 7.23 -5.61
CA ALA A 71 -11.37 8.42 -6.43
C ALA A 71 -11.91 8.22 -7.87
N LEU A 72 -11.68 7.05 -8.48
CA LEU A 72 -12.19 6.74 -9.81
C LEU A 72 -13.72 6.64 -9.83
N GLN A 73 -14.35 6.12 -8.78
CA GLN A 73 -15.82 6.14 -8.65
C GLN A 73 -16.37 7.57 -8.61
N CYS A 74 -15.66 8.51 -7.98
CA CYS A 74 -16.03 9.93 -8.04
C CYS A 74 -15.86 10.52 -9.44
N VAL A 75 -14.84 10.09 -10.19
CA VAL A 75 -14.65 10.49 -11.60
C VAL A 75 -15.79 9.96 -12.47
N GLU A 76 -16.17 8.70 -12.33
CA GLU A 76 -17.30 8.09 -13.05
C GLU A 76 -18.62 8.82 -12.80
N ARG A 77 -18.81 9.35 -11.59
CA ARG A 77 -19.98 10.15 -11.21
C ARG A 77 -19.89 11.63 -11.63
N GLY A 78 -18.82 12.03 -12.31
CA GLY A 78 -18.58 13.42 -12.72
C GLY A 78 -18.29 14.38 -11.57
N GLN A 79 -17.95 13.87 -10.37
CA GLN A 79 -17.65 14.68 -9.19
C GLN A 79 -16.18 15.18 -9.19
N LEU A 80 -15.29 14.41 -9.80
CA LEU A 80 -13.88 14.73 -9.98
C LEU A 80 -13.49 14.56 -11.45
N ASN A 81 -12.41 15.23 -11.85
CA ASN A 81 -11.80 15.08 -13.17
C ASN A 81 -10.30 14.73 -13.00
N LEU A 82 -9.82 13.77 -13.79
CA LEU A 82 -8.44 13.28 -13.70
C LEU A 82 -7.40 14.33 -14.07
N ASP A 83 -7.76 15.27 -14.95
CA ASP A 83 -6.85 16.22 -15.58
C ASP A 83 -7.09 17.67 -15.13
N GLU A 84 -8.05 17.87 -14.22
CA GLU A 84 -8.26 19.16 -13.55
C GLU A 84 -7.19 19.41 -12.48
N ASP A 85 -6.90 20.70 -12.24
CA ASP A 85 -6.04 21.15 -11.16
C ASP A 85 -6.65 20.81 -9.80
N VAL A 86 -5.94 19.99 -9.00
CA VAL A 86 -6.46 19.53 -7.70
C VAL A 86 -6.53 20.64 -6.66
N THR A 87 -5.86 21.77 -6.87
CA THR A 87 -5.84 22.90 -5.93
C THR A 87 -7.21 23.53 -5.71
N ARG A 88 -8.17 23.27 -6.60
CA ARG A 88 -9.59 23.57 -6.39
C ARG A 88 -10.16 22.90 -5.14
N TRP A 89 -9.71 21.68 -4.85
CA TRP A 89 -10.16 20.85 -3.73
C TRP A 89 -9.15 20.82 -2.58
N LEU A 90 -7.86 20.96 -2.91
CA LEU A 90 -6.72 20.89 -2.00
C LEU A 90 -5.91 22.19 -2.09
N PRO A 91 -6.44 23.33 -1.58
CA PRO A 91 -5.80 24.64 -1.71
C PRO A 91 -4.39 24.69 -1.10
N GLU A 92 -4.09 23.82 -0.13
CA GLU A 92 -2.76 23.66 0.47
C GLU A 92 -1.68 23.23 -0.53
N LEU A 93 -2.05 22.66 -1.69
CA LEU A 93 -1.10 22.22 -2.71
C LEU A 93 -0.70 23.33 -3.70
N LYS A 94 -1.34 24.51 -3.63
CA LYS A 94 -1.23 25.56 -4.65
C LYS A 94 0.17 26.17 -4.78
N ASP A 95 0.81 26.42 -3.64
CA ASP A 95 2.08 27.16 -3.58
C ASP A 95 3.23 26.27 -3.07
N LEU A 96 3.15 24.97 -3.36
CA LEU A 96 4.21 24.04 -2.99
C LEU A 96 5.52 24.37 -3.69
N GLU A 97 6.59 24.32 -2.91
CA GLU A 97 7.96 24.40 -3.41
C GLU A 97 8.55 22.98 -3.53
N ILE A 98 9.30 22.76 -4.60
CA ILE A 98 9.99 21.51 -4.89
C ILE A 98 11.39 21.60 -4.28
N LEU A 99 11.71 20.65 -3.40
CA LEU A 99 13.07 20.47 -2.89
C LEU A 99 13.97 19.90 -3.99
N THR A 100 14.98 20.65 -4.42
CA THR A 100 15.91 20.22 -5.49
C THR A 100 17.28 19.80 -4.98
N GLY A 101 17.59 20.06 -3.71
CA GLY A 101 18.86 19.67 -3.10
C GLY A 101 19.14 20.44 -1.81
N PHE A 102 20.39 20.36 -1.37
CA PHE A 102 20.91 21.09 -0.22
C PHE A 102 22.21 21.80 -0.64
N ASP A 103 22.44 23.01 -0.13
CA ASP A 103 23.70 23.73 -0.36
C ASP A 103 24.85 23.17 0.49
N ASP A 104 26.06 23.72 0.32
CA ASP A 104 27.27 23.30 1.05
C ASP A 104 27.15 23.45 2.58
N LYS A 105 26.14 24.19 3.07
CA LYS A 105 25.85 24.39 4.49
C LYS A 105 24.68 23.53 4.97
N GLY A 106 24.18 22.63 4.12
CA GLY A 106 23.05 21.75 4.42
C GLY A 106 21.69 22.46 4.41
N LYS A 107 21.59 23.68 3.87
CA LYS A 107 20.32 24.39 3.76
C LYS A 107 19.54 23.89 2.53
N PRO A 108 18.23 23.61 2.64
CA PRO A 108 17.43 23.16 1.50
C PRO A 108 17.36 24.23 0.40
N ILE A 109 17.50 23.78 -0.84
CA ILE A 109 17.30 24.56 -2.06
C ILE A 109 15.92 24.22 -2.59
N MET A 110 15.05 25.22 -2.64
CA MET A 110 13.65 25.10 -3.04
C MET A 110 13.40 25.85 -4.35
N VAL A 111 12.59 25.28 -5.24
CA VAL A 111 12.13 25.93 -6.47
C VAL A 111 10.61 25.90 -6.55
N LYS A 112 9.98 26.96 -7.09
CA LYS A 112 8.51 26.96 -7.24
C LYS A 112 8.05 25.85 -8.19
N ALA A 113 6.99 25.14 -7.79
CA ALA A 113 6.27 24.27 -8.71
C ALA A 113 5.56 25.11 -9.78
N VAL A 114 5.79 24.80 -11.06
CA VAL A 114 5.17 25.50 -12.20
C VAL A 114 4.11 24.67 -12.93
N ASN A 115 4.12 23.36 -12.72
CA ASN A 115 3.16 22.44 -13.32
C ASN A 115 1.97 22.25 -12.38
N LYS A 116 0.77 22.17 -12.96
CA LYS A 116 -0.44 21.82 -12.22
C LYS A 116 -0.32 20.40 -11.69
N ILE A 117 -0.74 20.20 -10.44
CA ILE A 117 -0.91 18.88 -9.88
C ILE A 117 -2.33 18.42 -10.25
N THR A 118 -2.46 17.29 -10.93
CA THR A 118 -3.77 16.72 -11.31
C THR A 118 -4.08 15.48 -10.48
N LEU A 119 -5.35 15.07 -10.45
CA LEU A 119 -5.75 13.84 -9.75
C LEU A 119 -5.03 12.61 -10.34
N ARG A 120 -4.75 12.61 -11.65
CA ARG A 120 -3.93 11.60 -12.31
C ARG A 120 -2.50 11.54 -11.75
N CYS A 121 -1.85 12.68 -11.55
CA CYS A 121 -0.52 12.74 -10.95
C CYS A 121 -0.53 12.16 -9.53
N VAL A 122 -1.50 12.56 -8.72
CA VAL A 122 -1.65 12.11 -7.34
C VAL A 122 -1.87 10.59 -7.28
N ALA A 123 -2.78 10.06 -8.11
CA ALA A 123 -3.03 8.63 -8.20
C ALA A 123 -1.79 7.80 -8.64
N LEU A 124 -0.96 8.35 -9.55
CA LEU A 124 0.27 7.71 -10.02
C LEU A 124 1.42 7.77 -8.99
N VAL A 125 1.59 8.89 -8.29
CA VAL A 125 2.65 9.06 -7.27
C VAL A 125 2.46 8.10 -6.10
N TYR A 126 1.22 7.72 -5.77
CA TYR A 126 0.99 6.72 -4.72
C TYR A 126 1.46 5.31 -5.11
N PHE A 127 1.54 4.97 -6.40
CA PHE A 127 2.04 3.66 -6.83
C PHE A 127 3.57 3.52 -6.72
N LEU A 128 4.33 4.63 -6.65
CA LEU A 128 5.80 4.63 -6.75
C LEU A 128 6.53 4.97 -5.45
N THR A 129 5.83 5.34 -4.37
CA THR A 129 6.43 5.95 -3.16
C THR A 129 6.75 4.96 -2.03
N LYS A 130 7.31 3.78 -2.33
CA LYS A 130 7.83 2.84 -1.31
C LYS A 130 9.06 2.04 -1.77
N HIS A 131 9.92 2.60 -2.63
CA HIS A 131 11.15 1.92 -3.04
C HIS A 131 12.45 2.35 -2.37
N HIS A 132 12.42 3.29 -1.42
CA HIS A 132 13.60 3.64 -0.63
C HIS A 132 13.26 3.81 0.85
N SER A 133 13.61 2.79 1.63
CA SER A 133 13.90 2.85 3.07
C SER A 133 14.97 1.81 3.35
#